data_AF-A0A182VSN3-F1
#
_entry.id   AF-A0A182VSN3-F1
#
_cell.length_a   1.000
_cell.length_b   1.000
_cell.length_c   1.000
_cell.angle_alpha   90.00
_cell.angle_beta   90.00
_cell.angle_gamma   90.00
#
_symmetry.space_group_name_H-M   'P 1'
#
loop_
_entity.id
_entity.type
_entity.pdbx_description
1 polymer ?
#
loop_
_entity_poly.entity_id
_entity_poly.type
_entity_poly.pdbx_seq_one_letter_code
_entity_poly.pdbx_strand_id
1 'polypeptide(L)'
;MALLHKKVSEIPEDAVRLSEEDAIQYFLNLVKNWENKSEVWPIVYTPGILGAGTVFSGYYINNYYRRVLKLGNYGRFSSYLPAVALPAIMATVFHSAFVLPDVVLRKEPCPFATRHFTYRLPSIIEKPKEVFKIYRKLSGPIMLPITMMLAFNVALTIFLTGKEFETVYKINFRLLEIERQMEQEAVFDGQS
;
A
#
# COMPACT_ATOMS: atom_id res chain seq x y z
N MET A 1 1.82 28.20 2.70
CA MET A 1 1.53 27.78 4.09
C MET A 1 1.95 26.33 4.25
N ALA A 2 2.84 26.05 5.20
CA ALA A 2 3.26 24.69 5.53
C ALA A 2 2.25 24.01 6.47
N LEU A 3 1.96 22.73 6.26
CA LEU A 3 1.09 21.96 7.18
C LEU A 3 1.91 21.56 8.42
N LEU A 4 1.67 22.22 9.55
CA LEU A 4 2.35 21.96 10.82
C LEU A 4 1.40 21.33 11.84
N HIS A 5 1.80 20.20 12.43
CA HIS A 5 1.09 19.62 13.56
C HIS A 5 1.54 20.29 14.85
N LYS A 6 0.72 21.20 15.39
CA LYS A 6 0.97 21.89 16.67
C LYS A 6 -0.16 21.62 17.65
N LYS A 7 0.15 21.67 18.95
CA LYS A 7 -0.87 21.67 20.00
C LYS A 7 -1.76 22.89 19.82
N VAL A 8 -3.05 22.76 20.14
CA VAL A 8 -4.08 23.80 19.94
C VAL A 8 -3.70 25.16 20.56
N SER A 9 -2.90 25.15 21.63
CA SER A 9 -2.39 26.35 22.32
C SER A 9 -1.29 27.12 21.58
N GLU A 10 -0.65 26.54 20.56
CA GLU A 10 0.48 27.12 19.82
C GLU A 10 0.12 27.51 18.38
N ILE A 11 -1.18 27.45 18.04
CA ILE A 11 -1.69 27.80 16.72
C ILE A 11 -1.90 29.33 16.68
N PRO A 12 -1.26 30.07 15.76
CA PRO A 12 -1.50 31.51 15.62
C PRO A 12 -2.95 31.78 15.24
N GLU A 13 -3.51 32.91 15.69
CA GLU A 13 -4.94 33.22 15.51
C GLU A 13 -5.38 33.32 14.05
N ASP A 14 -4.45 33.54 13.12
CA ASP A 14 -4.68 33.66 11.67
C ASP A 14 -4.64 32.31 10.92
N ALA A 15 -4.49 31.19 11.62
CA ALA A 15 -4.41 29.87 11.01
C ALA A 15 -5.79 29.24 10.76
N VAL A 16 -6.06 28.83 9.51
CA VAL A 16 -7.26 28.06 9.16
C VAL A 16 -7.18 26.67 9.77
N ARG A 17 -8.11 26.35 10.67
CA ARG A 17 -8.25 25.00 11.24
C ARG A 17 -8.81 24.06 10.18
N LEU A 18 -7.97 23.15 9.71
CA LEU A 18 -8.35 22.11 8.76
C LEU A 18 -8.65 20.80 9.50
N SER A 19 -9.66 20.05 9.03
CA SER A 19 -9.79 18.65 9.41
C SER A 19 -8.65 17.84 8.81
N GLU A 20 -8.37 16.66 9.35
CA GLU A 20 -7.30 15.79 8.83
C GLU A 20 -7.53 15.43 7.35
N GLU A 21 -8.79 15.19 6.98
CA GLU A 21 -9.23 14.88 5.62
C GLU A 21 -9.03 16.09 4.68
N ASP A 22 -9.39 17.29 5.14
CA ASP A 22 -9.21 18.52 4.38
C ASP A 22 -7.73 18.86 4.18
N ALA A 23 -6.89 18.60 5.19
CA ALA A 23 -5.44 18.81 5.12
C ALA A 23 -4.79 17.88 4.08
N ILE A 24 -5.24 16.62 4.01
CA ILE A 24 -4.77 15.65 3.01
C ILE A 24 -5.18 16.10 1.60
N GLN A 25 -6.44 16.50 1.41
CA GLN A 25 -6.92 16.98 0.11
C GLN A 25 -6.17 18.25 -0.34
N TYR A 26 -5.95 19.19 0.58
CA TYR A 26 -5.14 20.38 0.31
C TYR A 26 -3.72 20.02 -0.14
N PHE A 27 -3.04 19.12 0.59
CA PHE A 27 -1.69 18.68 0.25
C PHE A 27 -1.63 17.98 -1.10
N LEU A 28 -2.57 17.08 -1.40
CA LEU A 28 -2.61 16.37 -2.68
C LEU A 28 -2.86 17.32 -3.85
N ASN A 29 -3.73 18.32 -3.67
CA ASN A 29 -3.96 19.35 -4.68
C ASN A 29 -2.71 20.21 -4.90
N LEU A 30 -1.98 20.55 -3.83
CA LEU A 30 -0.71 21.27 -3.90
C LEU A 30 0.36 20.48 -4.66
N VAL A 31 0.54 19.20 -4.33
CA VAL A 31 1.50 18.30 -5.00
C VAL A 31 1.14 18.12 -6.48
N LYS A 32 -0.14 17.98 -6.80
CA LYS A 32 -0.61 17.80 -8.18
C LYS A 32 -0.34 19.01 -9.06
N ASN A 33 -0.41 20.21 -8.48
CA ASN A 33 -0.21 21.49 -9.18
C ASN A 33 1.22 22.02 -9.05
N TRP A 34 2.16 21.23 -8.52
CA TRP A 34 3.56 21.63 -8.37
C TRP A 34 4.22 21.91 -9.73
N GLU A 35 4.98 23.00 -9.84
CA GLU A 35 5.60 23.45 -11.10
C GLU A 35 6.44 22.35 -11.76
N ASN A 36 7.25 21.65 -10.96
CA ASN A 36 8.14 20.59 -11.42
C ASN A 36 7.68 19.20 -10.97
N LYS A 37 6.95 18.50 -11.84
CA LYS A 37 6.46 17.13 -11.59
C LYS A 37 7.57 16.10 -11.34
N SER A 38 8.79 16.39 -11.81
CA SER A 38 9.98 15.56 -11.57
C SER A 38 10.51 15.65 -10.13
N GLU A 39 10.13 16.64 -9.33
CA GLU A 39 10.53 16.72 -7.91
C GLU A 39 9.59 15.88 -7.03
N VAL A 40 8.31 15.85 -7.41
CA VAL A 40 7.22 15.20 -6.66
C VAL A 40 6.88 13.79 -7.17
N TRP A 41 7.68 13.26 -8.11
CA TRP A 41 7.44 11.97 -8.75
C TRP A 41 7.25 10.79 -7.77
N PRO A 42 7.96 10.69 -6.61
CA PRO A 42 7.78 9.55 -5.72
C PRO A 42 6.36 9.54 -5.14
N ILE A 43 5.81 10.70 -4.79
CA ILE A 43 4.46 10.81 -4.21
C ILE A 43 3.39 10.45 -5.26
N VAL A 44 3.63 10.79 -6.53
CA VAL A 44 2.65 10.60 -7.61
C VAL A 44 2.66 9.17 -8.16
N TYR A 45 3.85 8.59 -8.38
CA TYR A 45 3.98 7.33 -9.13
C TYR A 45 4.20 6.09 -8.27
N THR A 46 4.63 6.22 -7.01
CA THR A 46 4.86 5.07 -6.11
C THR A 46 3.64 4.17 -5.95
N PRO A 47 2.40 4.67 -5.74
CA PRO A 47 1.23 3.81 -5.64
C PRO A 47 1.00 2.96 -6.90
N GLY A 48 1.25 3.53 -8.08
CA GLY A 48 1.16 2.81 -9.35
C GLY A 48 2.23 1.73 -9.51
N ILE A 49 3.47 2.02 -9.12
CA ILE A 49 4.59 1.07 -9.17
C ILE A 49 4.35 -0.11 -8.20
N LEU A 50 3.93 0.18 -6.97
CA LEU A 50 3.61 -0.86 -5.97
C LEU A 50 2.39 -1.70 -6.39
N GLY A 51 1.35 -1.05 -6.97
CA GLY A 51 0.20 -1.75 -7.52
C GLY A 51 0.58 -2.70 -8.64
N ALA A 52 1.41 -2.24 -9.59
CA ALA A 52 1.92 -3.07 -10.68
C ALA A 52 2.76 -4.25 -10.18
N GLY A 53 3.63 -4.04 -9.18
CA GLY A 53 4.43 -5.10 -8.55
C GLY A 53 3.56 -6.19 -7.90
N THR A 54 2.46 -5.79 -7.27
CA THR A 54 1.49 -6.70 -6.65
C THR A 54 0.74 -7.53 -7.70
N VAL A 55 0.32 -6.90 -8.80
CA VAL A 55 -0.33 -7.61 -9.93
C VAL A 55 0.61 -8.63 -10.55
N PHE A 56 1.87 -8.25 -10.80
CA PHE A 56 2.85 -9.13 -11.42
C PHE A 56 3.18 -10.34 -10.54
N SER A 57 3.40 -10.10 -9.25
CA SER A 57 3.67 -11.17 -8.28
C SER A 57 2.50 -12.14 -8.13
N GLY A 58 1.28 -11.63 -8.00
CA GLY A 58 0.06 -12.43 -7.95
C GLY A 58 -0.17 -13.25 -9.23
N TYR A 59 0.05 -12.64 -10.39
CA TYR A 59 -0.02 -13.32 -11.69
C TYR A 59 0.97 -14.48 -11.78
N TYR A 60 2.23 -14.25 -11.40
CA TYR A 60 3.30 -15.24 -11.47
C TYR A 60 3.01 -16.46 -10.59
N ILE A 61 2.66 -16.21 -9.32
CA ILE A 61 2.33 -17.27 -8.35
C ILE A 61 1.11 -18.07 -8.81
N ASN A 62 0.04 -17.39 -9.23
CA ASN A 62 -1.18 -18.05 -9.68
C ASN A 62 -0.93 -18.90 -10.94
N ASN A 63 -0.17 -18.39 -11.90
CA ASN A 63 0.18 -19.13 -13.12
C ASN A 63 1.02 -20.38 -12.82
N TYR A 64 1.96 -20.31 -11.85
CA TYR A 64 2.73 -21.47 -11.43
C TYR A 64 1.84 -22.55 -10.83
N TYR A 65 1.00 -22.22 -9.84
CA TYR A 65 0.12 -23.21 -9.21
C TYR A 65 -0.89 -23.79 -10.22
N ARG A 66 -1.39 -22.98 -11.16
CA ARG A 66 -2.25 -23.48 -12.25
C ARG A 66 -1.56 -24.51 -13.14
N ARG A 67 -0.27 -24.31 -13.44
CA ARG A 67 0.54 -25.26 -14.22
C ARG A 67 0.82 -26.55 -13.45
N VAL A 68 1.19 -26.44 -12.17
CA VAL A 68 1.48 -27.60 -11.32
C VAL A 68 0.23 -28.46 -11.10
N LEU A 69 -0.93 -27.83 -10.93
CA LEU A 69 -2.22 -28.51 -10.76
C LEU A 69 -2.89 -28.90 -12.09
N LYS A 70 -2.28 -28.61 -13.24
CA LYS A 70 -2.76 -28.95 -14.60
C LYS A 70 -4.21 -28.52 -14.88
N LEU A 71 -4.63 -27.35 -14.40
CA LEU A 71 -6.01 -26.87 -14.51
C LEU A 71 -6.49 -26.53 -15.95
N GLY A 72 -5.58 -26.46 -16.94
CA GLY A 72 -5.93 -26.21 -18.34
C GLY A 72 -6.76 -24.93 -18.55
N ASN A 73 -7.76 -24.99 -19.45
CA ASN A 73 -8.73 -23.91 -19.70
C ASN A 73 -9.90 -23.87 -18.69
N TYR A 74 -10.04 -24.89 -17.84
CA TYR A 74 -11.09 -24.92 -16.83
C TYR A 74 -10.84 -23.85 -15.75
N GLY A 75 -11.90 -23.11 -15.41
CA GLY A 75 -11.90 -22.13 -14.32
C GLY A 75 -10.92 -20.96 -14.48
N ARG A 76 -10.45 -20.64 -15.69
CA ARG A 76 -9.46 -19.57 -15.93
C ARG A 76 -10.01 -18.20 -15.50
N PHE A 77 -11.24 -17.88 -15.91
CA PHE A 77 -11.95 -16.68 -15.48
C PHE A 77 -12.24 -16.72 -13.96
N SER A 78 -12.73 -17.85 -13.44
CA SER A 78 -13.03 -18.04 -12.01
C SER A 78 -11.80 -18.21 -11.10
N SER A 79 -10.57 -18.23 -11.63
CA SER A 79 -9.34 -18.24 -10.83
C SER A 79 -8.67 -16.88 -10.89
N TYR A 80 -8.66 -16.19 -12.03
CA TYR A 80 -8.09 -14.85 -12.14
C TYR A 80 -8.99 -13.77 -11.52
N LEU A 81 -10.32 -13.90 -11.58
CA LEU A 81 -11.23 -13.00 -10.87
C LEU A 81 -11.00 -13.04 -9.35
N PRO A 82 -11.14 -14.18 -8.64
CA PRO A 82 -10.94 -14.23 -7.20
C PRO A 82 -9.49 -14.17 -6.72
N ALA A 83 -8.49 -14.47 -7.56
CA ALA A 83 -7.08 -14.41 -7.17
C ALA A 83 -6.37 -13.10 -7.58
N VAL A 84 -6.95 -12.27 -8.46
CA VAL A 84 -6.31 -11.02 -8.91
C VAL A 84 -7.24 -9.82 -8.76
N ALA A 85 -8.49 -9.89 -9.20
CA ALA A 85 -9.41 -8.76 -9.09
C ALA A 85 -10.03 -8.66 -7.69
N LEU A 86 -10.47 -9.80 -7.14
CA LEU A 86 -11.14 -9.87 -5.85
C LEU A 86 -10.21 -9.65 -4.65
N PRO A 87 -8.93 -10.07 -4.61
CA PRO A 87 -8.04 -9.65 -3.53
C PRO A 87 -7.58 -8.21 -3.73
N ALA A 88 -7.59 -7.62 -4.93
CA ALA A 88 -7.33 -6.19 -5.10
C ALA A 88 -8.50 -5.34 -4.56
N ILE A 89 -9.74 -5.71 -4.91
CA ILE A 89 -10.97 -5.06 -4.43
C ILE A 89 -11.20 -5.36 -2.94
N MET A 90 -11.02 -6.60 -2.50
CA MET A 90 -11.14 -6.97 -1.10
C MET A 90 -9.96 -6.49 -0.27
N ALA A 91 -8.74 -6.31 -0.80
CA ALA A 91 -7.67 -5.67 -0.02
C ALA A 91 -7.97 -4.19 0.20
N THR A 92 -8.53 -3.48 -0.77
CA THR A 92 -8.96 -2.08 -0.56
C THR A 92 -10.12 -2.02 0.42
N VAL A 93 -11.19 -2.79 0.18
CA VAL A 93 -12.37 -2.79 1.05
C VAL A 93 -12.06 -3.33 2.44
N PHE A 94 -11.28 -4.41 2.57
CA PHE A 94 -10.91 -4.96 3.87
C PHE A 94 -9.84 -4.17 4.59
N HIS A 95 -8.90 -3.54 3.88
CA HIS A 95 -7.97 -2.62 4.53
C HIS A 95 -8.72 -1.44 5.15
N SER A 96 -9.68 -0.85 4.42
CA SER A 96 -10.50 0.26 4.90
C SER A 96 -11.51 -0.14 5.99
N ALA A 97 -12.14 -1.32 5.88
CA ALA A 97 -13.25 -1.70 6.76
C ALA A 97 -12.84 -2.55 7.97
N PHE A 98 -11.74 -3.31 7.89
CA PHE A 98 -11.35 -4.26 8.95
C PHE A 98 -9.93 -4.02 9.45
N VAL A 99 -8.95 -3.78 8.58
CA VAL A 99 -7.55 -3.58 9.01
C VAL A 99 -7.34 -2.20 9.65
N LEU A 100 -7.89 -1.13 9.08
CA LEU A 100 -7.76 0.21 9.65
C LEU A 100 -8.36 0.27 11.08
N PRO A 101 -9.56 -0.29 11.35
CA PRO A 101 -10.12 -0.32 12.70
C PRO A 101 -9.47 -1.35 13.63
N ASP A 102 -9.13 -2.56 13.15
CA ASP A 102 -8.54 -3.62 13.98
C ASP A 102 -7.03 -3.46 14.24
N VAL A 103 -6.27 -2.72 13.42
CA VAL A 103 -4.88 -2.32 13.79
C VAL A 103 -4.91 -1.28 14.91
N VAL A 104 -5.97 -0.48 14.98
CA VAL A 104 -6.23 0.43 16.08
C VAL A 104 -6.76 -0.31 17.33
N LEU A 105 -7.41 -1.49 17.18
CA LEU A 105 -8.18 -2.14 18.28
C LEU A 105 -7.89 -3.64 18.60
N ARG A 106 -7.03 -4.31 17.83
CA ARG A 106 -6.30 -5.57 18.09
C ARG A 106 -7.13 -6.76 18.66
N LYS A 107 -7.91 -7.48 17.83
CA LYS A 107 -8.63 -8.72 18.20
C LYS A 107 -8.57 -9.85 17.14
N GLU A 108 -8.74 -11.09 17.63
CA GLU A 108 -8.29 -12.42 17.12
C GLU A 108 -9.22 -13.16 16.10
N PRO A 109 -8.85 -14.36 15.53
CA PRO A 109 -9.27 -14.88 14.21
C PRO A 109 -10.30 -16.05 14.18
N CYS A 110 -10.89 -16.36 13.01
CA CYS A 110 -11.45 -17.70 12.71
C CYS A 110 -11.61 -18.03 11.18
N PRO A 111 -11.57 -19.31 10.75
CA PRO A 111 -11.48 -19.77 9.36
C PRO A 111 -12.72 -20.56 8.86
N PHE A 112 -13.20 -20.33 7.63
CA PHE A 112 -14.20 -21.22 7.00
C PHE A 112 -14.26 -21.06 5.46
N ALA A 113 -13.84 -22.07 4.68
CA ALA A 113 -14.30 -22.29 3.29
C ALA A 113 -13.75 -23.60 2.68
N THR A 114 -14.54 -24.67 2.68
CA THR A 114 -14.33 -25.86 1.81
C THR A 114 -15.67 -26.27 1.19
N ARG A 115 -15.88 -26.03 -0.11
CA ARG A 115 -16.98 -26.73 -0.82
C ARG A 115 -16.92 -26.95 -2.33
N HIS A 116 -15.84 -26.71 -3.11
CA HIS A 116 -15.85 -27.16 -4.51
C HIS A 116 -14.51 -27.71 -5.03
N PHE A 117 -14.50 -29.04 -5.21
CA PHE A 117 -13.74 -29.91 -6.13
C PHE A 117 -12.33 -29.47 -6.61
N THR A 118 -11.29 -29.93 -5.91
CA THR A 118 -9.96 -30.26 -6.49
C THR A 118 -9.25 -31.31 -5.60
N TYR A 119 -8.56 -32.28 -6.23
CA TYR A 119 -7.62 -33.30 -5.70
C TYR A 119 -7.88 -33.92 -4.31
N ARG A 120 -7.84 -35.26 -4.19
CA ARG A 120 -7.91 -35.97 -2.88
C ARG A 120 -6.72 -35.57 -2.00
N LEU A 121 -6.91 -34.58 -1.14
CA LEU A 121 -5.99 -34.22 -0.06
C LEU A 121 -6.30 -35.11 1.15
N PRO A 122 -5.27 -35.65 1.85
CA PRO A 122 -5.47 -36.29 3.14
C PRO A 122 -6.10 -35.28 4.11
N SER A 123 -6.95 -35.75 5.02
CA SER A 123 -7.63 -34.89 5.98
C SER A 123 -6.61 -34.11 6.81
N ILE A 124 -6.80 -32.80 6.89
CA ILE A 124 -5.89 -31.84 7.56
C ILE A 124 -5.77 -32.15 9.06
N ILE A 125 -6.82 -32.75 9.62
CA ILE A 125 -6.97 -33.06 11.04
C ILE A 125 -6.39 -34.44 11.39
N GLU A 126 -6.55 -35.46 10.53
CA GLU A 126 -6.09 -36.82 10.88
C GLU A 126 -4.63 -37.04 10.50
N LYS A 127 -4.11 -36.39 9.45
CA LYS A 127 -2.74 -36.62 8.94
C LYS A 127 -1.97 -35.33 8.56
N PRO A 128 -1.73 -34.42 9.51
CA PRO A 128 -1.10 -33.12 9.23
C PRO A 128 0.31 -33.23 8.63
N LYS A 129 1.07 -34.28 8.99
CA LYS A 129 2.43 -34.52 8.45
C LYS A 129 2.43 -34.84 6.95
N GLU A 130 1.41 -35.56 6.45
CA GLU A 130 1.28 -35.86 5.02
C GLU A 130 0.90 -34.61 4.22
N VAL A 131 0.01 -33.78 4.77
CA VAL A 131 -0.35 -32.48 4.19
C VAL A 131 0.86 -31.56 4.10
N PHE A 132 1.66 -31.46 5.18
CA PHE A 132 2.88 -30.66 5.18
C PHE A 132 3.92 -31.19 4.19
N LYS A 133 4.03 -32.51 4.03
CA LYS A 133 4.92 -33.14 3.04
C LYS A 133 4.47 -32.82 1.60
N ILE A 134 3.17 -32.84 1.33
CA ILE A 134 2.60 -32.43 0.04
C ILE A 134 2.82 -30.95 -0.20
N TYR A 135 2.52 -30.10 0.79
CA TYR A 135 2.77 -28.66 0.72
C TYR A 135 4.24 -28.38 0.39
N ARG A 136 5.18 -28.94 1.17
CA ARG A 136 6.62 -28.81 0.93
C ARG A 136 7.06 -29.34 -0.43
N LYS A 137 6.44 -30.40 -0.95
CA LYS A 137 6.73 -30.95 -2.28
C LYS A 137 6.20 -30.06 -3.41
N LEU A 138 5.06 -29.40 -3.20
CA LEU A 138 4.40 -28.53 -4.17
C LEU A 138 5.01 -27.12 -4.21
N SER A 139 5.29 -26.56 -3.03
CA SER A 139 5.88 -25.23 -2.85
C SER A 139 7.40 -25.24 -3.00
N GLY A 140 8.07 -26.36 -2.68
CA GLY A 140 9.54 -26.49 -2.73
C GLY A 140 10.22 -25.90 -3.98
N PRO A 141 9.75 -26.16 -5.21
CA PRO A 141 10.38 -25.63 -6.42
C PRO A 141 10.17 -24.11 -6.63
N ILE A 142 9.10 -23.54 -6.07
CA ILE A 142 8.76 -22.11 -6.20
C ILE A 142 9.14 -21.28 -4.97
N MET A 143 9.52 -21.91 -3.84
CA MET A 143 9.89 -21.19 -2.62
C MET A 143 11.07 -20.23 -2.83
N LEU A 144 12.04 -20.60 -3.68
CA LEU A 144 13.18 -19.74 -3.98
C LEU A 144 12.77 -18.47 -4.75
N PRO A 145 12.08 -18.56 -5.93
CA PRO A 145 11.63 -17.35 -6.62
C PRO A 145 10.59 -16.55 -5.83
N ILE A 146 9.72 -17.16 -5.02
CA ILE A 146 8.81 -16.42 -4.12
C ILE A 146 9.61 -15.65 -3.08
N THR A 147 10.59 -16.26 -2.43
CA THR A 147 11.42 -15.59 -1.41
C THR A 147 12.20 -14.44 -2.03
N MET A 148 12.78 -14.64 -3.22
CA MET A 148 13.48 -13.57 -3.95
C MET A 148 12.53 -12.43 -4.35
N MET A 149 11.33 -12.76 -4.85
CA MET A 149 10.35 -11.76 -5.27
C MET A 149 9.77 -11.01 -4.06
N LEU A 150 9.61 -11.68 -2.91
CA LEU A 150 9.25 -11.06 -1.64
C LEU A 150 10.35 -10.09 -1.18
N ALA A 151 11.61 -10.54 -1.16
CA ALA A 151 12.74 -9.70 -0.79
C ALA A 151 12.86 -8.48 -1.71
N PHE A 152 12.63 -8.66 -3.01
CA PHE A 152 12.60 -7.57 -3.99
C PHE A 152 11.46 -6.57 -3.72
N ASN A 153 10.22 -7.03 -3.52
CA ASN A 153 9.10 -6.14 -3.23
C ASN A 153 9.30 -5.39 -1.90
N VAL A 154 9.87 -6.04 -0.89
CA VAL A 154 10.22 -5.40 0.39
C VAL A 154 11.28 -4.32 0.18
N ALA A 155 12.37 -4.63 -0.53
CA ALA A 155 13.43 -3.66 -0.81
C ALA A 155 12.92 -2.48 -1.66
N LEU A 156 12.09 -2.76 -2.67
CA LEU A 156 11.46 -1.74 -3.52
C LEU A 156 10.57 -0.82 -2.69
N THR A 157 9.74 -1.38 -1.80
CA THR A 157 8.85 -0.60 -0.93
C THR A 157 9.66 0.28 0.01
N ILE A 158 10.68 -0.27 0.68
CA ILE A 158 11.56 0.51 1.57
C ILE A 158 12.24 1.67 0.81
N PHE A 159 12.74 1.39 -0.40
CA PHE A 159 13.39 2.41 -1.23
C PHE A 159 12.43 3.52 -1.66
N LEU A 160 11.25 3.17 -2.17
CA LEU A 160 10.25 4.14 -2.63
C LEU A 160 9.73 4.99 -1.46
N THR A 161 9.43 4.37 -0.32
CA THR A 161 9.04 5.08 0.90
C THR A 161 10.13 6.04 1.37
N GLY A 162 11.41 5.65 1.31
CA GLY A 162 12.53 6.55 1.60
C GLY A 162 12.55 7.78 0.69
N LYS A 163 12.27 7.61 -0.60
CA LYS A 163 12.18 8.71 -1.58
C LYS A 163 10.97 9.61 -1.33
N GLU A 164 9.83 9.06 -0.91
CA GLU A 164 8.64 9.83 -0.54
C GLU A 164 8.92 10.75 0.64
N PHE A 165 9.54 10.23 1.72
CA PHE A 165 9.92 11.03 2.89
C PHE A 165 10.84 12.20 2.53
N GLU A 166 11.85 11.97 1.69
CA GLU A 166 12.76 13.02 1.24
C GLU A 166 12.02 14.11 0.47
N THR A 167 11.09 13.73 -0.42
CA THR A 167 10.29 14.68 -1.20
C THR A 167 9.35 15.49 -0.31
N VAL A 168 8.65 14.85 0.64
CA VAL A 168 7.76 15.55 1.59
C VAL A 168 8.54 16.57 2.42
N TYR A 169 9.72 16.20 2.89
CA TYR A 169 10.58 17.10 3.66
C TYR A 169 11.00 18.33 2.83
N LYS A 170 11.41 18.13 1.56
CA LYS A 170 11.77 19.21 0.64
C LYS A 170 10.62 20.17 0.37
N ILE A 171 9.41 19.65 0.16
CA ILE A 171 8.20 20.47 -0.08
C ILE A 171 7.91 21.32 1.16
N ASN A 172 7.89 20.71 2.34
CA ASN A 172 7.61 21.44 3.59
C ASN A 172 8.67 22.51 3.88
N PHE A 173 9.94 22.23 3.61
CA PHE A 173 11.01 23.22 3.77
C PHE A 173 10.82 24.43 2.86
N ARG A 174 10.51 24.22 1.57
CA ARG A 174 10.22 25.33 0.63
C ARG A 174 8.97 26.11 1.04
N LEU A 175 7.92 25.44 1.51
CA LEU A 175 6.71 26.11 1.98
C LEU A 175 7.00 27.01 3.19
N LEU A 176 7.86 26.56 4.11
CA LEU A 176 8.29 27.36 5.25
C LEU A 176 9.14 28.56 4.84
N GLU A 177 9.99 28.42 3.82
CA GLU A 177 10.77 29.56 3.27
C GLU A 177 9.85 30.62 2.65
N ILE A 178 8.88 30.19 1.84
CA ILE A 178 7.88 31.08 1.21
C ILE A 178 7.05 31.79 2.29
N GLU A 179 6.65 31.07 3.34
CA GLU A 179 5.90 31.66 4.47
C GLU A 179 6.69 32.75 5.20
N ARG A 180 7.98 32.50 5.49
CA ARG A 180 8.85 33.52 6.09
C ARG A 180 9.07 34.74 5.20
N GLN A 181 9.15 34.55 3.87
CA GLN A 181 9.28 35.68 2.93
C GLN A 181 8.02 36.55 2.95
N MET A 182 6.83 35.92 2.92
CA MET A 182 5.56 36.64 3.01
C MET A 182 5.40 37.37 4.36
N GLU A 183 5.80 36.76 5.47
CA GLU A 183 5.79 37.40 6.79
C GLU A 183 6.70 38.64 6.84
N GLN A 184 7.89 38.56 6.24
CA GLN A 184 8.81 39.69 6.14
C GLN A 184 8.20 40.82 5.30
N GLU A 185 7.69 40.51 4.11
CA GLU A 185 7.02 41.47 3.23
C GLU A 185 5.81 42.15 3.91
N ALA A 186 4.96 41.37 4.59
CA ALA A 186 3.81 41.91 5.33
C ALA A 186 4.23 42.85 6.47
N VAL A 187 5.35 42.58 7.15
CA VAL A 187 5.90 43.47 8.18
C VAL A 187 6.43 44.77 7.58
N PHE A 188 7.01 44.74 6.38
CA PHE A 188 7.47 45.94 5.67
C PHE A 188 6.30 46.82 5.20
N ASP A 189 5.24 46.23 4.63
CA ASP A 189 4.05 46.97 4.18
C ASP A 189 3.20 47.52 5.34
N GLY A 190 3.24 46.88 6.51
CA GLY A 190 2.57 47.37 7.73
C GLY A 190 3.29 48.53 8.43
N GLN A 191 4.51 48.89 8.00
CA GLN A 191 5.30 50.00 8.54
C GLN A 191 5.35 51.25 7.63
N SER A 192 4.80 51.17 6.40
CA SER A 192 4.65 52.29 5.47
C SER A 192 3.28 52.94 5.55
#